data_AF-T1C005-F1
#
_entry.id   AF-T1C005-F1
#
_cell.length_a   1.000
_cell.length_b   1.000
_cell.length_c   1.000
_cell.angle_alpha   90.00
_cell.angle_beta   90.00
_cell.angle_gamma   90.00
#
_symmetry.space_group_name_H-M   'P 1'
#
loop_
_entity.id
_entity.type
_entity.pdbx_description
1 polymer ?
#
loop_
_entity_poly.entity_id
_entity_poly.type
_entity_poly.pdbx_seq_one_letter_code
_entity_poly.pdbx_strand_id
1 'polypeptide(L)'
;MTTQPNPSRRLAPLPHLIFASRWLQLPLYLGLIVAQGIYVVQFLRELWLLIDTTLLGGGAGAGPYSPEVMIMLTVLGLIDVVMISNLLIMVIVGGYETFVSRLRLEDHPDQPEWLSHVNATVLKVKLATAIIGISSIHLLASFIKASDLPDRVIFWQLLLHLTFVVSAV
;
A
#
# COMPACT_ATOMS: atom_id res chain seq x y z
N MET A 1 7.80 44.28 44.91
CA MET A 1 6.97 43.33 44.13
C MET A 1 7.79 42.07 43.93
N THR A 2 7.36 40.98 44.57
CA THR A 2 8.07 39.67 44.61
C THR A 2 7.69 38.81 43.41
N THR A 3 8.68 38.39 42.62
CA THR A 3 8.52 37.38 41.56
C THR A 3 8.37 35.99 42.21
N GLN A 4 7.17 35.41 42.11
CA GLN A 4 6.92 34.03 42.51
C GLN A 4 7.52 33.07 41.45
N PRO A 5 8.32 32.05 41.84
CA PRO A 5 8.78 31.03 40.91
C PRO A 5 7.64 30.07 40.58
N ASN A 6 7.35 29.90 39.29
CA ASN A 6 6.32 29.01 38.77
C ASN A 6 6.71 27.53 39.08
N PRO A 7 5.88 26.72 39.78
CA PRO A 7 6.23 25.36 40.12
C PRO A 7 6.35 24.52 38.85
N SER A 8 7.49 23.86 38.71
CA SER A 8 7.79 22.91 37.63
C SER A 8 6.73 21.80 37.59
N ARG A 9 5.76 21.91 36.68
CA ARG A 9 4.83 20.83 36.32
C ARG A 9 5.67 19.66 35.81
N ARG A 10 5.90 18.66 36.66
CA ARG A 10 6.42 17.36 36.24
C ARG A 10 5.45 16.79 35.21
N LEU A 11 5.90 16.65 33.96
CA LEU A 11 5.12 16.02 32.89
C LEU A 11 4.70 14.62 33.36
N ALA A 12 3.40 14.31 33.30
CA ALA A 12 2.90 12.99 33.67
C ALA A 12 3.56 11.91 32.79
N PRO A 13 3.85 10.70 33.32
CA PRO A 13 4.54 9.64 32.60
C PRO A 13 3.76 9.12 31.37
N LEU A 14 2.43 9.26 31.36
CA LEU A 14 1.54 8.86 30.27
C LEU A 14 1.82 9.65 28.96
N PRO A 15 1.86 11.00 28.96
CA PRO A 15 2.31 11.79 27.82
C PRO A 15 3.67 11.34 27.27
N HIS A 16 4.66 11.09 28.14
CA HIS A 16 6.00 10.68 27.71
C HIS A 16 5.99 9.33 26.97
N LEU A 17 5.20 8.36 27.44
CA LEU A 17 5.01 7.08 26.75
C LEU A 17 4.32 7.23 25.39
N ILE A 18 3.30 8.08 25.28
CA ILE A 18 2.60 8.37 24.02
C ILE A 18 3.52 9.09 23.02
N PHE A 19 4.38 10.00 23.47
CA PHE A 19 5.39 10.63 22.62
C PHE A 19 6.48 9.64 22.19
N ALA A 20 6.91 8.74 23.07
CA ALA A 20 7.92 7.72 22.77
C ALA A 20 7.43 6.67 21.76
N SER A 21 6.13 6.31 21.75
CA SER A 21 5.58 5.34 20.80
C SER A 21 5.68 5.76 19.33
N ARG A 22 5.97 7.05 19.05
CA ARG A 22 6.20 7.56 17.69
C ARG A 22 7.50 7.01 17.08
N TRP A 23 8.53 6.82 17.89
CA TRP A 23 9.79 6.22 17.45
C TRP A 23 9.63 4.75 17.05
N LEU A 24 8.59 4.06 17.53
CA LEU A 24 8.27 2.70 17.10
C LEU A 24 7.77 2.64 15.65
N GLN A 25 7.21 3.74 15.11
CA GLN A 25 6.72 3.78 13.73
C GLN A 25 7.84 3.98 12.70
N LEU A 26 8.92 4.66 13.07
CA LEU A 26 10.08 4.87 12.20
C LEU A 26 10.67 3.55 11.65
N PRO A 27 11.00 2.52 12.47
CA PRO A 27 11.50 1.25 11.96
C PRO A 27 10.46 0.49 11.13
N LEU A 28 9.16 0.66 11.39
CA LEU A 28 8.11 0.07 10.57
C LEU A 28 8.11 0.67 9.16
N TYR A 29 8.20 1.99 9.02
CA TYR A 29 8.29 2.64 7.71
C TYR A 29 9.58 2.27 6.96
N LEU A 30 10.71 2.15 7.67
CA LEU A 30 11.94 1.62 7.08
C LEU A 30 11.75 0.19 6.57
N GLY A 31 11.09 -0.67 7.33
CA GLY A 31 10.74 -2.02 6.90
C GLY A 31 9.86 -2.03 5.63
N LEU A 32 8.88 -1.14 5.54
CA LEU A 32 8.03 -0.99 4.35
C LEU A 32 8.84 -0.50 3.12
N ILE A 33 9.82 0.39 3.31
CA ILE A 33 10.73 0.81 2.22
C ILE A 33 11.59 -0.37 1.74
N VAL A 34 12.11 -1.18 2.65
CA VAL A 34 12.84 -2.41 2.28
C VAL A 34 11.95 -3.38 1.53
N ALA A 35 10.72 -3.60 1.99
CA ALA A 35 9.73 -4.43 1.29
C ALA A 35 9.45 -3.90 -0.12
N GLN A 36 9.31 -2.58 -0.29
CA GLN A 36 9.18 -1.95 -1.61
C GLN A 36 10.40 -2.26 -2.50
N GLY A 37 11.61 -2.21 -1.95
CA GLY A 37 12.82 -2.59 -2.68
C GLY A 37 12.80 -4.04 -3.16
N ILE A 38 12.28 -4.98 -2.35
CA ILE A 38 12.10 -6.38 -2.74
C ILE A 38 11.10 -6.49 -3.91
N TYR A 39 9.98 -5.77 -3.85
CA TYR A 39 9.01 -5.74 -4.95
C TYR A 39 9.61 -5.19 -6.25
N VAL A 40 10.49 -4.19 -6.19
CA VAL A 40 11.22 -3.70 -7.38
C VAL A 40 12.09 -4.80 -7.99
N VAL A 41 12.80 -5.57 -7.16
CA VAL A 41 13.61 -6.70 -7.66
C VAL A 41 12.73 -7.78 -8.29
N GLN A 42 11.59 -8.10 -7.66
CA GLN A 42 10.62 -9.04 -8.24
C GLN A 42 10.08 -8.54 -9.59
N PHE A 43 9.70 -7.26 -9.68
CA PHE A 43 9.25 -6.64 -10.92
C PHE A 43 10.29 -6.74 -12.03
N LEU A 44 11.55 -6.44 -11.73
CA LEU A 44 12.64 -6.55 -12.71
C LEU A 44 12.84 -8.00 -13.17
N ARG A 45 12.68 -8.98 -12.28
CA ARG A 45 12.76 -10.40 -12.62
C ARG A 45 11.62 -10.84 -13.54
N GLU A 46 10.39 -10.45 -13.25
CA GLU A 46 9.22 -10.77 -14.08
C GLU A 46 9.28 -10.05 -15.43
N LEU A 47 9.76 -8.80 -15.45
CA LEU A 47 9.98 -8.06 -16.69
C LEU A 47 11.07 -8.70 -17.54
N TRP A 48 12.16 -9.16 -16.93
CA TRP A 48 13.20 -9.90 -17.64
C TRP A 48 12.66 -11.19 -18.25
N LEU A 49 11.84 -11.94 -17.50
CA LEU A 49 11.15 -13.14 -18.01
C LEU A 49 10.26 -12.82 -19.22
N LEU A 50 9.51 -11.71 -19.17
CA LEU A 50 8.68 -11.27 -20.29
C LEU A 50 9.52 -10.97 -21.53
N ILE A 51 10.65 -10.27 -21.37
CA ILE A 51 11.56 -9.94 -22.47
C ILE A 51 12.19 -11.21 -23.05
N ASP A 52 12.66 -12.11 -22.20
CA ASP A 52 13.31 -13.35 -22.61
C ASP A 52 12.36 -14.26 -23.40
N THR A 53 11.12 -14.41 -22.91
CA THR A 53 10.08 -15.23 -23.55
C THR A 53 9.56 -14.65 -24.86
N THR A 54 9.56 -13.32 -25.03
CA THR A 54 8.99 -12.65 -26.22
C THR A 54 10.03 -12.26 -27.27
N LEU A 55 11.19 -11.73 -26.86
CA LEU A 55 12.18 -11.12 -27.75
C LEU A 55 13.43 -11.99 -27.95
N LEU A 56 13.83 -12.77 -26.95
CA LEU A 56 15.06 -13.58 -27.01
C LEU A 56 14.81 -15.03 -27.39
N GLY A 57 13.54 -15.45 -27.51
CA GLY A 57 13.16 -16.81 -27.87
C GLY A 57 13.48 -17.84 -26.78
N GLY A 58 13.65 -17.41 -25.52
CA GLY A 58 14.15 -18.21 -24.38
C GLY A 58 13.23 -19.32 -23.88
N GLY A 59 12.21 -19.72 -24.64
CA GLY A 59 11.38 -20.89 -24.34
C GLY A 59 10.11 -20.55 -23.57
N ALA A 60 9.17 -19.88 -24.24
CA ALA A 60 7.76 -20.12 -23.99
C ALA A 60 7.40 -21.54 -24.46
N GLY A 61 7.78 -22.57 -23.70
CA GLY A 61 7.64 -23.97 -24.15
C GLY A 61 7.47 -25.02 -23.05
N ALA A 62 7.45 -24.65 -21.77
CA ALA A 62 7.34 -25.61 -20.66
C ALA A 62 6.20 -25.31 -19.67
N GLY A 63 5.25 -24.44 -20.05
CA GLY A 63 4.06 -24.13 -19.27
C GLY A 63 2.81 -24.82 -19.84
N PRO A 64 1.76 -25.04 -19.02
CA PRO A 64 0.51 -25.66 -19.47
C PRO A 64 -0.35 -24.76 -20.39
N TYR A 65 0.02 -23.48 -20.54
CA TYR A 65 -0.73 -22.48 -21.31
C TYR A 65 -0.02 -22.08 -22.61
N SER A 66 -0.78 -21.53 -23.57
CA SER A 66 -0.21 -20.99 -24.81
C SER A 66 0.71 -19.80 -24.52
N PRO A 67 1.70 -19.51 -25.41
CA PRO A 67 2.60 -18.38 -25.25
C PRO A 67 1.88 -17.03 -25.05
N GLU A 68 0.76 -16.81 -25.74
CA GLU A 68 -0.04 -15.58 -25.64
C GLU A 68 -0.69 -15.45 -24.25
N VAL A 69 -1.22 -16.56 -23.72
CA VAL A 69 -1.79 -16.59 -22.36
C VAL A 69 -0.71 -16.37 -21.31
N MET A 70 0.48 -16.96 -21.50
CA MET A 70 1.61 -16.74 -20.59
C MET A 70 2.07 -15.27 -20.57
N ILE A 71 2.14 -14.62 -21.73
CA ILE A 71 2.45 -13.19 -21.84
C ILE A 71 1.40 -12.37 -21.10
N MET A 72 0.11 -12.63 -21.34
CA MET A 72 -0.98 -11.92 -20.68
C MET A 72 -0.92 -12.09 -19.15
N LEU A 73 -0.72 -13.32 -18.66
CA LEU A 73 -0.60 -13.60 -17.23
C LEU A 73 0.61 -12.92 -16.59
N THR A 74 1.74 -12.86 -17.30
CA THR A 74 2.96 -12.19 -16.81
C THR A 74 2.75 -10.68 -16.75
N VAL A 75 2.14 -10.08 -17.78
CA VAL A 75 1.78 -8.65 -17.76
C VAL A 75 0.80 -8.35 -16.62
N LEU A 76 -0.19 -9.21 -16.39
CA LEU A 76 -1.17 -9.03 -15.33
C LEU A 76 -0.51 -9.08 -13.93
N GLY A 77 0.49 -9.95 -13.74
CA GLY A 77 1.33 -9.98 -12.54
C GLY A 77 2.16 -8.70 -12.35
N LEU A 78 2.78 -8.20 -13.43
CA LEU A 78 3.52 -6.93 -13.39
C LEU A 78 2.62 -5.75 -12.99
N ILE A 79 1.38 -5.69 -13.51
CA ILE A 79 0.41 -4.66 -13.14
C ILE A 79 0.05 -4.77 -11.64
N ASP A 80 -0.14 -5.98 -11.13
CA ASP A 80 -0.47 -6.21 -9.72
C ASP A 80 0.64 -5.73 -8.78
N VAL A 81 1.90 -6.06 -9.07
CA VAL A 81 3.06 -5.58 -8.30
C VAL A 81 3.10 -4.05 -8.26
N VAL A 82 2.79 -3.38 -9.37
CA VAL A 82 2.72 -1.91 -9.43
C VAL A 82 1.56 -1.37 -8.59
N MET A 83 0.40 -2.02 -8.61
CA MET A 83 -0.75 -1.62 -7.78
C MET A 83 -0.46 -1.71 -6.29
N ILE A 84 0.15 -2.80 -5.83
CA ILE A 84 0.58 -2.96 -4.44
C ILE A 84 1.63 -1.92 -4.07
N SER A 85 2.60 -1.67 -4.97
CA SER A 85 3.65 -0.67 -4.78
C SER A 85 3.11 0.75 -4.59
N ASN A 86 2.06 1.13 -5.35
CA ASN A 86 1.41 2.43 -5.22
C ASN A 86 0.65 2.57 -3.90
N LEU A 87 -0.01 1.50 -3.45
CA LEU A 87 -0.66 1.45 -2.14
C LEU A 87 0.36 1.55 -1.01
N LEU A 88 1.49 0.85 -1.11
CA LEU A 88 2.57 0.90 -0.12
C LEU A 88 3.13 2.32 0.03
N ILE A 89 3.39 3.03 -1.07
CA ILE A 89 3.84 4.43 -1.01
C ILE A 89 2.78 5.30 -0.32
N MET A 90 1.50 5.11 -0.64
CA MET A 90 0.41 5.86 0.00
C MET A 90 0.35 5.61 1.51
N VAL A 91 0.57 4.37 1.96
CA VAL A 91 0.63 4.01 3.39
C VAL A 91 1.86 4.61 4.07
N ILE A 92 3.04 4.54 3.44
CA ILE A 92 4.28 5.09 3.99
C ILE A 92 4.17 6.60 4.15
N VAL A 93 3.79 7.31 3.08
CA VAL A 93 3.72 8.79 3.10
C VAL A 93 2.59 9.26 3.99
N GLY A 94 1.38 8.70 3.86
CA GLY A 94 0.23 9.09 4.66
C GLY A 94 0.41 8.77 6.16
N GLY A 95 1.02 7.62 6.47
CA GLY A 95 1.35 7.24 7.84
C GLY A 95 2.43 8.14 8.45
N TYR A 96 3.50 8.41 7.71
CA TYR A 96 4.57 9.31 8.15
C TYR A 96 4.03 10.73 8.38
N GLU A 97 3.24 11.25 7.45
CA GLU A 97 2.62 12.58 7.59
C GLU A 97 1.76 12.64 8.85
N THR A 98 0.85 11.69 9.03
CA THR A 98 -0.14 11.69 10.12
C THR A 98 0.51 11.52 11.49
N PHE A 99 1.45 10.58 11.65
CA PHE A 99 1.91 10.19 12.98
C PHE A 99 3.31 10.69 13.34
N VAL A 100 4.17 11.00 12.37
CA VAL A 100 5.56 11.47 12.61
C VAL A 100 5.70 12.97 12.32
N SER A 101 5.23 13.44 11.16
CA SER A 101 5.44 14.83 10.70
C SER A 101 4.55 15.86 11.39
N ARG A 102 3.24 15.61 11.54
CA ARG A 102 2.26 16.64 11.96
C ARG A 102 2.38 17.19 13.38
N LEU A 103 2.90 16.44 14.36
CA LEU A 103 3.08 16.97 15.73
C LEU A 103 4.47 17.60 15.93
N ARG A 104 4.86 18.54 15.07
CA ARG A 104 6.09 19.34 15.21
C ARG A 104 5.86 20.85 15.05
N LEU A 105 4.63 21.32 15.27
CA LEU A 105 4.24 22.73 15.23
C LEU A 105 3.28 23.08 16.36
N GLU A 106 3.73 22.96 17.61
CA GLU A 106 2.96 23.34 18.81
C GLU A 106 3.46 24.63 19.48
N ASP A 107 4.35 25.41 18.83
CA ASP A 107 4.88 26.68 19.36
C ASP A 107 4.72 27.86 18.37
N HIS A 108 3.50 28.10 17.87
CA HIS A 108 3.16 29.44 17.33
C HIS A 108 1.67 29.80 17.57
N PRO A 109 1.37 30.99 18.12
CA PRO A 109 0.00 31.43 18.46
C PRO A 109 -0.93 31.69 17.25
N ASP A 110 -0.40 31.63 16.02
CA ASP A 110 -1.17 31.69 14.78
C ASP A 110 -1.22 30.29 14.13
N GLN A 111 -2.24 29.51 14.50
CA GLN A 111 -2.50 28.20 13.90
C GLN A 111 -2.87 28.35 12.41
N PRO A 112 -2.11 27.77 11.46
CA PRO A 112 -2.43 27.91 10.04
C PRO A 112 -3.42 26.81 9.58
N GLU A 113 -4.26 27.14 8.61
CA GLU A 113 -5.49 26.46 8.12
C GLU A 113 -5.34 24.99 7.64
N TRP A 114 -4.13 24.43 7.60
CA TRP A 114 -3.78 23.14 6.96
C TRP A 114 -4.18 21.87 7.74
N LEU A 115 -4.72 21.99 8.96
CA LEU A 115 -5.40 20.88 9.64
C LEU A 115 -6.85 20.68 9.12
N SER A 116 -7.35 21.60 8.28
CA SER A 116 -8.69 21.53 7.68
C SER A 116 -8.72 20.94 6.26
N HIS A 117 -7.56 20.64 5.64
CA HIS A 117 -7.48 20.33 4.21
C HIS A 117 -6.70 19.08 3.81
N VAL A 118 -6.56 18.10 4.72
CA VAL A 118 -6.45 16.71 4.26
C VAL A 118 -7.83 16.11 4.34
N ASN A 119 -8.55 16.28 3.23
CA ASN A 119 -9.90 15.83 3.05
C ASN A 119 -9.91 14.31 3.21
N ALA A 120 -10.32 13.83 4.39
CA ALA A 120 -10.42 12.41 4.73
C ALA A 120 -11.21 11.64 3.66
N THR A 121 -12.13 12.31 2.97
CA THR A 121 -12.87 11.81 1.80
C THR A 121 -11.94 11.44 0.65
N VAL A 122 -10.95 12.28 0.30
CA VAL A 122 -9.99 12.01 -0.78
C VAL A 122 -9.07 10.84 -0.42
N LEU A 123 -8.64 10.75 0.84
CA LEU A 123 -7.82 9.62 1.31
C LEU A 123 -8.61 8.31 1.29
N LYS A 124 -9.87 8.34 1.75
CA LYS A 124 -10.79 7.19 1.74
C LYS A 124 -11.05 6.70 0.31
N VAL A 125 -11.35 7.61 -0.62
CA VAL A 125 -11.61 7.27 -2.02
C VAL A 125 -10.37 6.67 -2.68
N LYS A 126 -9.17 7.26 -2.49
CA LYS A 126 -7.92 6.73 -3.06
C LYS A 126 -7.61 5.31 -2.56
N LEU A 127 -7.82 5.04 -1.27
CA LEU A 127 -7.63 3.70 -0.71
C LEU A 127 -8.66 2.71 -1.25
N ALA A 128 -9.94 3.09 -1.30
CA ALA A 128 -11.01 2.23 -1.80
C ALA A 128 -10.78 1.85 -3.28
N THR A 129 -10.45 2.82 -4.12
CA THR A 129 -10.14 2.58 -5.55
C THR A 129 -8.92 1.68 -5.73
N ALA A 130 -7.88 1.83 -4.90
CA ALA A 130 -6.71 0.97 -4.96
C ALA A 130 -7.06 -0.49 -4.61
N ILE A 131 -7.82 -0.72 -3.54
CA ILE A 131 -8.24 -2.07 -3.13
C ILE A 131 -9.13 -2.73 -4.19
N ILE A 132 -10.10 -1.98 -4.73
CA ILE A 132 -10.95 -2.46 -5.83
C ILE A 132 -10.09 -2.86 -7.02
N GLY A 133 -9.16 -2.01 -7.45
CA GLY A 133 -8.28 -2.29 -8.59
C GLY A 133 -7.42 -3.54 -8.42
N ILE A 134 -6.76 -3.70 -7.26
CA ILE A 134 -5.96 -4.90 -6.94
C ILE A 134 -6.81 -6.17 -7.02
N SER A 135 -8.00 -6.14 -6.39
CA SER A 135 -8.89 -7.30 -6.40
C SER A 135 -9.45 -7.62 -7.78
N SER A 136 -9.71 -6.62 -8.64
CA SER A 136 -10.13 -6.83 -10.03
C SER A 136 -9.07 -7.54 -10.88
N ILE A 137 -7.80 -7.14 -10.74
CA ILE A 137 -6.68 -7.75 -11.48
C ILE A 137 -6.53 -9.23 -11.09
N HIS A 138 -6.62 -9.52 -9.80
CA HIS A 138 -6.58 -10.90 -9.29
C HIS A 138 -7.75 -11.75 -9.78
N LEU A 139 -8.95 -11.18 -9.84
CA LEU A 139 -10.14 -11.87 -10.37
C LEU A 139 -9.97 -12.18 -11.85
N LEU A 140 -9.43 -11.24 -12.64
CA LEU A 140 -9.14 -11.44 -14.06
C LEU A 140 -8.08 -12.53 -14.27
N ALA A 141 -7.02 -12.55 -13.46
CA ALA A 141 -5.99 -13.58 -13.51
C ALA A 141 -6.55 -14.97 -13.20
N SER A 142 -7.46 -15.04 -12.21
CA SER A 142 -8.11 -16.29 -11.79
C SER A 142 -9.13 -16.77 -12.83
N PHE A 143 -9.81 -15.83 -13.50
CA PHE A 143 -10.71 -16.14 -14.62
C PHE A 143 -9.96 -16.75 -15.81
N ILE A 144 -8.78 -16.21 -16.16
CA ILE A 144 -7.93 -16.77 -17.23
C ILE A 144 -7.50 -18.21 -16.90
N LYS A 145 -7.29 -18.52 -15.62
CA LYS A 145 -6.89 -19.85 -15.12
C LYS A 145 -8.06 -20.68 -14.59
N ALA A 146 -9.29 -20.36 -14.99
CA ALA A 146 -10.48 -20.94 -14.37
C ALA A 146 -10.53 -22.48 -14.46
N SER A 147 -9.97 -23.06 -15.52
CA SER A 147 -9.84 -24.52 -15.69
C SER A 147 -9.00 -25.20 -14.61
N ASP A 148 -8.07 -24.48 -13.98
CA ASP A 148 -7.08 -25.00 -13.05
C ASP A 148 -7.41 -24.65 -11.58
N LEU A 149 -8.48 -23.89 -11.37
CA LEU A 149 -8.92 -23.43 -10.05
C LEU A 149 -10.26 -24.08 -9.67
N PRO A 150 -10.46 -24.44 -8.39
CA PRO A 150 -11.76 -24.88 -7.93
C PRO A 150 -12.78 -23.74 -8.05
N ASP A 151 -13.98 -24.02 -8.54
CA ASP A 151 -15.08 -23.04 -8.65
C ASP A 151 -15.33 -22.27 -7.36
N ARG A 152 -15.17 -22.95 -6.21
CA ARG A 152 -15.30 -22.36 -4.87
C ARG A 152 -14.35 -21.17 -4.68
N VAL A 153 -13.11 -21.26 -5.18
CA VAL A 153 -12.10 -20.19 -5.04
C VAL A 153 -12.52 -18.96 -5.85
N ILE A 154 -12.91 -19.17 -7.10
CA ILE A 154 -13.37 -18.08 -8.00
C ILE A 154 -14.62 -17.42 -7.41
N PHE A 155 -15.55 -18.21 -6.87
CA PHE A 155 -16.76 -17.69 -6.22
C PHE A 155 -16.45 -16.82 -4.99
N TRP A 156 -15.54 -17.25 -4.11
CA TRP A 156 -15.14 -16.44 -2.96
C TRP A 156 -14.40 -15.16 -3.36
N GLN A 157 -13.54 -15.22 -4.38
CA GLN A 157 -12.88 -14.02 -4.92
C GLN A 157 -13.89 -13.02 -5.48
N LEU A 158 -14.88 -13.49 -6.24
CA LEU A 158 -15.97 -12.65 -6.74
C LEU A 158 -16.75 -12.01 -5.59
N LEU A 159 -17.10 -12.79 -4.56
CA LEU A 159 -17.86 -12.29 -3.40
C LEU A 159 -17.08 -11.24 -2.60
N LEU A 160 -15.77 -11.46 -2.38
CA LEU A 160 -14.89 -10.48 -1.76
C LEU A 160 -14.78 -9.20 -2.61
N HIS A 161 -14.63 -9.34 -3.93
CA HIS A 161 -14.57 -8.19 -4.83
C HIS A 161 -15.86 -7.35 -4.78
N LEU A 162 -17.03 -8.00 -4.85
CA LEU A 162 -18.32 -7.34 -4.71
C LEU A 162 -18.45 -6.64 -3.34
N THR A 163 -17.95 -7.26 -2.27
CA THR A 163 -17.92 -6.64 -0.93
C THR A 163 -17.08 -5.37 -0.92
N PHE A 164 -15.91 -5.37 -1.57
CA PHE A 164 -15.06 -4.17 -1.69
C PHE A 164 -15.72 -3.06 -2.52
N VAL A 165 -16.37 -3.41 -3.63
CA VAL A 165 -17.10 -2.45 -4.47
C VAL A 165 -18.25 -1.82 -3.70
N VAL A 166 -19.06 -2.62 -3.01
CA VAL A 166 -20.18 -2.13 -2.20
C VAL A 166 -19.70 -1.29 -1.02
N SER A 167 -18.58 -1.64 -0.39
CA SER A 167 -18.01 -0.87 0.73
C SER A 167 -17.41 0.48 0.31
N ALA A 168 -17.10 0.67 -0.98
CA ALA A 168 -16.45 1.87 -1.49
C ALA A 168 -17.43 2.97 -1.90
N VAL A 169 -18.66 2.58 -2.27
CA VAL A 169 -19.78 3.47 -2.63
C VAL A 169 -20.51 3.92 -1.37
#